data_AF-A0A932UM44-F1
#
_entry.id   AF-A0A932UM44-F1
#
_cell.length_a   1.000
_cell.length_b   1.000
_cell.length_c   1.000
_cell.angle_alpha   90.00
_cell.angle_beta   90.00
_cell.angle_gamma   90.00
#
_symmetry.space_group_name_H-M   'P 1'
#
loop_
_entity.id
_entity.type
_entity.pdbx_description
1 polymer ?
#
loop_
_entity_poly.entity_id
_entity_poly.type
_entity_poly.pdbx_seq_one_letter_code
_entity_poly.pdbx_strand_id
1 'polypeptide(L)' 'MGYRRFVDRQGHAWEVRAHSRSEWEFSPVGDNPQPPRTGAAPGYESDPFEMSVEELERLLSVAQPARPRGKPSPFKD' A
#
# COMPACT_ATOMS: atom_id res chain seq x y z
N MET A 1 1.46 6.31 -13.29
CA MET A 1 0.98 5.36 -12.27
C MET A 1 0.15 6.16 -11.29
N GLY A 2 -1.15 5.89 -11.23
CA GLY A 2 -2.08 6.62 -10.37
C GLY A 2 -1.91 6.24 -8.91
N TYR A 3 -2.36 7.14 -8.03
CA TYR A 3 -2.54 6.85 -6.61
C TYR A 3 -4.00 7.12 -6.27
N ARG A 4 -4.60 6.29 -5.42
CA ARG A 4 -5.96 6.52 -4.92
C ARG A 4 -5.94 6.64 -3.41
N ARG A 5 -6.75 7.58 -2.90
CA ARG A 5 -7.02 7.69 -1.47
C ARG A 5 -8.34 7.01 -1.11
N PHE A 6 -8.35 6.33 0.02
CA PHE A 6 -9.56 5.77 0.62
C PHE A 6 -9.45 5.82 2.15
N VAL A 7 -10.59 5.69 2.82
CA VAL A 7 -10.67 5.60 4.27
C VAL A 7 -11.13 4.18 4.61
N ASP A 8 -10.41 3.50 5.49
CA ASP A 8 -10.80 2.17 5.96
C ASP A 8 -11.92 2.26 7.01
N ARG A 9 -12.55 1.14 7.35
CA ARG A 9 -13.66 1.02 8.31
C ARG A 9 -13.32 1.53 9.71
N GLN A 10 -12.04 1.58 10.08
CA GLN A 10 -11.57 2.15 11.34
C GLN A 10 -11.38 3.67 11.27
N GLY A 11 -11.65 4.28 10.11
CA GLY A 11 -11.53 5.72 9.90
C GLY A 11 -10.12 6.19 9.55
N HIS A 12 -9.16 5.29 9.28
CA HIS A 12 -7.83 5.72 8.86
C HIS A 12 -7.76 5.97 7.35
N ALA A 13 -7.13 7.08 6.98
CA ALA A 13 -6.90 7.42 5.60
C ALA A 13 -5.64 6.73 5.06
N TRP A 14 -5.77 6.15 3.87
CA TRP A 14 -4.73 5.44 3.16
C TRP A 14 -4.63 5.93 1.73
N GLU A 15 -3.41 5.92 1.20
CA GLU A 15 -3.13 6.10 -0.21
C GLU A 15 -2.55 4.80 -0.76
N VAL A 16 -3.22 4.23 -1.76
CA VAL A 16 -2.76 3.05 -2.47
C VAL A 16 -2.08 3.47 -3.78
N ARG A 17 -0.90 2.92 -4.02
CA ARG A 17 -0.08 3.14 -5.21
C ARG A 17 0.30 1.81 -5.83
N ALA A 18 0.07 1.65 -7.13
CA ALA A 18 0.60 0.52 -7.86
C ALA A 18 2.11 0.73 -8.09
N HIS A 19 2.94 0.09 -7.28
CA HIS A 19 4.41 0.16 -7.39
C HIS A 19 4.92 -0.69 -8.56
N SER A 20 4.24 -1.81 -8.84
CA SER A 20 4.49 -2.71 -9.97
C SER A 20 3.22 -3.48 -10.33
N ARG A 21 3.23 -4.20 -11.46
CA ARG A 21 2.11 -5.08 -11.88
C ARG A 21 1.72 -6.13 -10.85
N SER A 22 2.60 -6.43 -9.89
CA SER A 22 2.40 -7.46 -8.88
C SER A 22 2.50 -6.95 -7.45
N GLU A 23 2.83 -5.67 -7.25
CA GLU A 23 3.10 -5.11 -5.92
C GLU A 23 2.47 -3.73 -5.79
N TRP A 24 1.66 -3.57 -4.76
CA TRP A 24 1.00 -2.33 -4.40
C TRP A 24 1.46 -1.88 -3.01
N GLU A 25 1.60 -0.55 -2.86
CA GLU A 25 1.99 0.10 -1.62
C GLU A 25 0.81 0.88 -1.05
N PHE A 26 0.54 0.70 0.24
CA PHE A 26 -0.44 1.40 1.03
C PHE A 26 0.28 2.31 2.01
N SER A 27 0.22 3.62 1.77
CA SER A 27 0.82 4.63 2.61
C SER A 27 -0.23 5.25 3.53
N PRO A 28 0.03 5.38 4.85
CA PRO A 28 -0.83 6.16 5.74
C PRO A 28 -0.85 7.62 5.30
N VAL A 29 -2.00 8.30 5.42
CA VAL A 29 -2.15 9.72 5.09
C VAL A 29 -2.77 10.47 6.26
N GLY A 30 -2.33 11.71 6.47
CA GLY A 30 -2.82 12.56 7.57
C GLY A 30 -2.39 12.04 8.93
N ASP A 31 -3.32 11.99 9.88
CA ASP A 31 -3.10 11.52 11.26
C ASP A 31 -3.17 9.99 11.41
N ASN A 32 -3.01 9.22 10.33
CA ASN A 32 -3.00 7.76 10.41
C ASN A 32 -1.68 7.28 11.07
N PRO A 33 -1.73 6.66 12.27
CA PRO A 33 -0.52 6.25 13.01
C PRO A 33 0.06 4.91 12.53
N GLN A 34 -0.60 4.24 11.57
CA GLN A 34 -0.19 2.92 11.09
C GLN A 34 1.07 3.02 10.21
N PRO A 35 1.94 2.00 10.20
CA PRO A 35 3.08 1.97 9.30
C PRO A 35 2.63 1.75 7.83
N PRO A 36 3.42 2.20 6.84
CA PRO A 36 3.22 1.82 5.44
C PRO A 36 3.17 0.30 5.28
N ARG A 37 2.33 -0.18 4.37
CA ARG A 37 2.16 -1.60 4.06
C ARG A 37 2.36 -1.86 2.58
N THR A 38 2.81 -3.06 2.24
CA THR A 38 2.97 -3.53 0.87
C THR A 38 2.24 -4.86 0.71
N GLY A 39 1.47 -4.96 -0.36
CA GLY A 39 0.66 -6.14 -0.68
C GLY A 39 0.81 -6.55 -2.13
N ALA A 40 0.38 -7.77 -2.44
CA ALA A 40 0.28 -8.21 -3.82
C ALA A 40 -0.82 -7.44 -4.55
N ALA A 41 -0.55 -7.05 -5.80
CA ALA A 41 -1.58 -6.53 -6.68
C ALA A 41 -2.65 -7.61 -6.95
N PRO A 42 -3.92 -7.24 -7.09
CA PRO A 42 -4.92 -8.18 -7.59
C PRO A 42 -4.55 -8.61 -9.02
N GLY A 43 -4.59 -9.91 -9.31
CA GLY A 43 -4.16 -10.44 -10.62
C GLY A 43 -5.07 -10.03 -11.79
N TYR A 44 -6.23 -9.44 -11.50
CA TYR A 44 -7.24 -9.03 -12.48
C TYR A 44 -7.30 -7.52 -12.70
N GLU A 45 -6.69 -6.71 -11.83
CA GLU A 45 -6.76 -5.25 -11.89
C GLU A 45 -5.39 -4.64 -11.56
N SER A 46 -4.96 -3.67 -12.36
CA SER A 46 -3.68 -2.99 -12.19
C SER A 46 -3.83 -1.54 -11.74
N ASP A 47 -5.03 -0.98 -11.84
CA ASP A 47 -5.30 0.39 -11.44
C ASP A 47 -6.15 0.49 -10.16
N PRO A 48 -5.65 1.19 -9.12
CA PRO A 48 -6.40 1.34 -7.87
C PRO A 48 -7.71 2.15 -7.99
N PHE A 49 -7.92 2.95 -9.04
CA PHE A 49 -9.17 3.71 -9.22
C PHE A 49 -10.35 2.84 -9.62
N GLU A 50 -10.10 1.73 -10.33
CA GLU A 50 -11.14 0.81 -10.77
C GLU A 50 -11.64 -0.09 -9.64
N MET A 51 -10.93 -0.16 -8.51
CA MET A 51 -11.30 -1.02 -7.37
C MET A 51 -12.41 -0.42 -6.50
N SER A 52 -13.14 -1.27 -5.77
CA SER A 52 -14.00 -0.77 -4.69
C SER A 52 -13.20 -0.47 -3.43
N VAL A 53 -13.67 0.44 -2.57
CA VAL A 53 -13.03 0.69 -1.26
C VAL A 53 -12.94 -0.60 -0.45
N GLU A 54 -13.99 -1.42 -0.44
CA GLU A 54 -14.02 -2.70 0.26
C GLU A 54 -12.96 -3.69 -0.22
N GLU A 55 -12.61 -3.67 -1.51
CA GLU A 55 -11.54 -4.51 -2.04
C GLU A 55 -10.16 -3.98 -1.64
N LEU A 56 -9.97 -2.66 -1.68
CA LEU A 56 -8.75 -2.02 -1.19
C LEU A 56 -8.52 -2.32 0.30
N GLU A 57 -9.59 -2.33 1.10
CA GLU A 57 -9.53 -2.74 2.50
C GLU A 57 -9.15 -4.22 2.67
N ARG A 58 -9.71 -5.12 1.86
CA ARG A 58 -9.33 -6.54 1.88
C ARG A 58 -7.85 -6.73 1.56
N LEU A 59 -7.35 -6.02 0.55
CA LEU A 59 -5.94 -6.03 0.17
C LEU A 59 -5.05 -5.45 1.29
N LEU A 60 -5.46 -4.34 1.91
CA LEU A 60 -4.75 -3.72 3.04
C LEU A 60 -4.68 -4.66 4.26
N SER A 61 -5.74 -5.43 4.51
CA SER A 61 -5.83 -6.38 5.62
C SER A 61 -4.82 -7.52 5.49
N VAL A 62 -4.57 -8.00 4.26
CA VAL A 62 -3.57 -9.05 3.97
C VAL A 62 -2.17 -8.49 3.65
N ALA A 63 -2.05 -7.17 3.45
CA ALA A 63 -0.78 -6.51 3.18
C ALA A 63 0.15 -6.57 4.40
N GLN A 64 1.43 -6.79 4.13
CA GLN A 64 2.45 -6.86 5.16
C GLN A 64 3.04 -5.47 5.42
N PRO A 65 3.50 -5.17 6.64
CA PRO A 65 4.26 -3.94 6.89
C PRO A 65 5.43 -3.86 5.91
N ALA A 66 5.57 -2.71 5.26
CA ALA A 66 6.65 -2.48 4.32
C ALA A 66 7.97 -2.71 5.05
N ARG A 67 8.85 -3.55 4.49
CA ARG A 67 10.17 -3.73 5.09
C ARG A 67 10.88 -2.37 5.00
N PRO A 68 11.47 -1.87 6.10
CA PRO A 68 12.31 -0.69 6.00
C PRO A 68 13.39 -1.01 4.97
N ARG A 69 13.45 -0.21 3.89
CA ARG A 69 14.55 -0.27 2.93
C ARG A 69 15.83 -0.08 3.75
N GLY A 70 16.54 -1.16 4.01
CA GLY A 70 17.80 -1.14 4.73
C GLY A 70 18.69 -0.11 4.04
N LYS A 71 19.21 0.85 4.81
CA LYS A 71 20.27 1.75 4.33
C LYS A 71 21.32 0.88 3.63
N PRO A 72 21.88 1.29 2.48
CA PRO A 72 23.02 0.57 1.92
C PRO A 72 24.07 0.47 3.03
N SER A 73 24.43 -0.77 3.37
CA SER A 73 25.43 -1.01 4.41
C SER A 73 26.70 -0.29 3.97
N PRO A 74 27.31 0.59 4.80
CA PRO A 74 28.54 1.30 4.44
C PRO A 74 29.73 0.34 4.31
N PHE A 75 29.58 -0.91 4.72
CA PHE A 75 30.57 -1.97 4.57
C PHE A 75 30.37 -2.68 3.23
N LYS A 76 30.78 -1.99 2.16
CA LYS A 76 31.26 -2.64 0.95
C LYS A 76 32.74 -2.27 0.88
N ASP A 77 33.55 -3.05 1.59
CA ASP A 77 35.00 -3.10 1.39
C ASP A 77 35.28 -3.82 0.06
#